data_AF-A0A2E8HMG5-F1
#
_entry.id   AF-A0A2E8HMG5-F1
#
_cell.length_a   1.000
_cell.length_b   1.000
_cell.length_c   1.000
_cell.angle_alpha   90.00
_cell.angle_beta   90.00
_cell.angle_gamma   90.00
#
_symmetry.space_group_name_H-M   'P 1'
#
loop_
_entity.id
_entity.type
_entity.pdbx_description
1 polymer ?
#
loop_
_entity_poly.entity_id
_entity_poly.type
_entity_poly.pdbx_seq_one_letter_code
_entity_poly.pdbx_strand_id
1 'polypeptide(L)' 'MKAYQEPVDVRTKDGWPTTIHWRKLDYVVTKVLDYWILQSKWWIREEKRVYFEVQCRDGALMTIFKRDGEWVLAKVMD' A
#
# COMPACT_ATOMS: atom_id res chain seq x y z
N MET A 1 -12.08 -9.50 -5.53
CA MET A 1 -11.53 -8.18 -5.17
C MET A 1 -12.25 -7.65 -3.93
N LYS A 2 -11.52 -7.49 -2.82
CA LYS A 2 -12.04 -6.88 -1.59
C LYS A 2 -11.29 -5.58 -1.31
N ALA A 3 -12.03 -4.50 -1.08
CA ALA A 3 -11.47 -3.24 -0.62
C ALA A 3 -11.30 -3.31 0.90
N TYR A 4 -10.13 -2.88 1.36
CA TYR A 4 -9.80 -2.76 2.76
C TYR A 4 -9.48 -1.29 3.05
N GLN A 5 -9.67 -0.86 4.29
CA GLN A 5 -9.15 0.42 4.80
C GLN A 5 -8.48 0.16 6.15
N GLU A 6 -7.70 -0.92 6.20
CA GLU A 6 -7.05 -1.41 7.41
C GLU A 6 -5.61 -0.87 7.47
N PRO A 7 -5.15 -0.42 8.65
CA PRO A 7 -3.74 -0.08 8.84
C PRO A 7 -2.89 -1.34 8.71
N VAL A 8 -1.70 -1.19 8.11
CA VAL A 8 -0.72 -2.27 7.93
C VAL A 8 0.68 -1.74 8.22
N ASP A 9 1.58 -2.62 8.64
CA ASP A 9 3.00 -2.27 8.73
C ASP A 9 3.68 -2.59 7.40
N VAL A 10 4.42 -1.64 6.86
CA VAL A 10 5.15 -1.82 5.60
C VAL A 10 6.62 -1.51 5.82
N ARG A 11 7.46 -2.53 5.60
CA ARG A 11 8.90 -2.33 5.51
C ARG A 11 9.23 -1.77 4.14
N THR A 12 10.11 -0.78 4.12
CA THR A 12 10.54 -0.13 2.88
C THR A 12 12.06 -0.19 2.74
N LYS A 13 12.53 -0.17 1.50
CA LYS A 13 13.93 0.02 1.13
C LYS A 13 13.99 1.07 0.04
N ASP A 14 14.75 2.14 0.25
CA ASP A 14 14.87 3.26 -0.69
C ASP A 14 13.52 3.86 -1.11
N GLY A 15 12.54 3.86 -0.19
CA GLY A 15 11.18 4.34 -0.44
C GLY A 15 10.21 3.34 -1.08
N TRP A 16 10.69 2.14 -1.47
CA TRP A 16 9.89 1.09 -2.08
C TRP A 16 9.45 0.04 -1.06
N PRO A 17 8.21 -0.46 -1.13
CA PRO A 17 7.73 -1.51 -0.23
C PRO A 17 8.43 -2.84 -0.51
N THR A 18 8.92 -3.49 0.55
CA THR A 18 9.60 -4.79 0.48
C THR A 18 8.84 -5.88 1.24
N THR A 19 8.08 -5.53 2.27
CA THR A 19 7.27 -6.48 3.03
C THR A 19 6.06 -5.76 3.61
N ILE A 20 4.88 -6.37 3.50
CA ILE A 20 3.63 -5.90 4.10
C ILE A 20 3.25 -6.89 5.19
N HIS A 21 3.14 -6.43 6.43
CA HIS A 21 2.61 -7.23 7.54
C HIS A 21 1.11 -6.94 7.69
N TRP A 22 0.27 -7.95 7.46
CA TRP A 22 -1.18 -7.83 7.56
C TRP A 22 -1.78 -9.09 8.15
N ARG A 23 -2.64 -8.94 9.17
CA ARG A 23 -3.34 -10.05 9.87
C ARG A 23 -2.41 -11.19 10.30
N LYS A 24 -1.25 -10.84 10.88
CA LYS A 24 -0.21 -11.76 11.37
C LYS A 24 0.54 -12.52 10.28
N LEU A 25 0.39 -12.14 9.01
CA LEU A 25 1.11 -12.71 7.88
C LEU A 25 2.05 -11.67 7.26
N ASP A 26 3.22 -12.14 6.83
CA ASP A 26 4.19 -11.35 6.08
C ASP A 26 4.04 -11.63 4.59
N TYR A 27 3.63 -10.61 3.84
CA TYR A 27 3.57 -10.61 2.40
C TYR A 27 4.87 -10.00 1.85
N VAL A 28 5.76 -10.85 1.36
CA VAL A 28 7.03 -10.42 0.77
C VAL A 28 6.78 -9.89 -0.63
N VAL A 29 7.04 -8.61 -0.84
CA VAL A 29 6.90 -7.97 -2.15
C VAL A 29 8.01 -8.45 -3.07
N THR A 30 7.64 -8.99 -4.23
CA THR A 30 8.57 -9.43 -5.27
C THR A 30 8.66 -8.43 -6.42
N LYS A 31 7.58 -7.69 -6.68
CA LYS A 31 7.53 -6.69 -7.73
C LYS A 31 6.59 -5.54 -7.35
N VAL A 32 7.00 -4.32 -7.64
CA VAL A 32 6.09 -3.16 -7.68
C VAL A 32 5.60 -3.04 -9.11
N LEU A 33 4.28 -3.19 -9.29
CA LEU A 33 3.64 -3.18 -10.60
C LEU A 33 3.39 -1.75 -11.07
N ASP A 34 2.93 -0.89 -10.16
CA ASP A 34 2.68 0.52 -10.43
C ASP A 34 2.80 1.36 -9.15
N TYR A 35 3.00 2.66 -9.29
CA TYR A 35 2.91 3.63 -8.21
C TYR A 35 2.36 4.95 -8.73
N TRP A 36 1.46 5.57 -7.96
CA TRP A 36 0.88 6.85 -8.35
C TRP A 36 0.63 7.73 -7.12
N ILE A 37 0.61 9.04 -7.36
CA ILE A 37 0.34 10.03 -6.33
C ILE A 37 -1.06 10.58 -6.59
N LEU A 38 -1.94 10.39 -5.62
CA LEU A 38 -3.21 11.10 -5.57
C LEU A 38 -3.02 12.34 -4.70
N GLN A 39 -3.05 13.52 -5.33
CA GLN A 39 -3.05 14.80 -4.64
C GLN A 39 -4.39 15.48 -4.89
N SER A 40 -5.23 15.58 -3.85
CA SER A 40 -6.50 16.30 -3.93
C SER A 40 -6.42 17.60 -3.14
N LYS A 41 -6.93 18.69 -3.73
CA LYS A 41 -7.22 19.94 -3.03
C LYS A 41 -8.68 19.90 -2.62
N TRP A 42 -8.95 19.37 -1.42
CA TRP A 42 -10.31 19.30 -0.90
C TRP A 42 -10.48 20.39 0.14
N TRP A 43 -10.87 21.57 -0.37
CA TRP A 43 -11.30 22.83 0.26
C TRP A 43 -10.54 23.41 1.47
N ILE A 44 -9.84 22.62 2.29
CA ILE A 44 -9.21 23.01 3.56
C ILE A 44 -7.87 22.29 3.79
N ARG A 45 -7.59 21.13 3.15
CA ARG A 45 -6.29 20.43 3.27
C ARG A 45 -5.83 19.82 1.95
N GLU A 46 -4.52 19.92 1.69
CA GLU A 46 -3.87 19.10 0.66
C GLU A 46 -3.69 17.69 1.22
N GLU A 47 -4.38 16.73 0.63
CA GLU A 47 -4.17 15.33 0.94
C GLU A 47 -3.31 14.71 -0.17
N LYS A 48 -2.09 14.30 0.18
CA LYS A 48 -1.16 13.61 -0.72
C LYS A 48 -1.05 12.15 -0.28
N ARG A 49 -1.59 11.25 -1.10
CA ARG A 49 -1.46 9.81 -0.91
C ARG A 49 -0.56 9.22 -1.99
N VAL A 50 0.46 8.48 -1.58
CA VAL A 50 1.29 7.70 -2.50
C VAL A 50 0.81 6.27 -2.47
N TYR A 51 0.31 5.80 -3.60
CA TYR A 51 -0.17 4.44 -3.79
C TYR A 51 0.92 3.59 -4.42
N PHE A 52 0.96 2.32 -4.02
CA PHE A 52 1.76 1.27 -4.63
C PHE A 52 0.85 0.08 -4.92
N GLU A 53 0.90 -0.42 -6.14
CA GLU A 53 0.38 -1.73 -6.49
C GLU A 53 1.55 -2.72 -6.55
N VAL A 54 1.45 -3.79 -5.78
CA VAL A 54 2.55 -4.74 -5.58
C VAL A 54 2.09 -6.17 -5.80
N GLN A 55 3.01 -6.97 -6.29
CA GLN A 55 2.91 -8.43 -6.32
C GLN A 55 3.74 -9.02 -5.21
N CYS A 56 3.13 -9.95 -4.48
CA CYS A 56 3.75 -10.67 -3.37
C CYS A 56 4.17 -12.08 -3.81
N ARG A 57 5.08 -12.69 -3.04
CA ARG A 57 5.67 -14.01 -3.35
C ARG A 57 4.63 -15.13 -3.44
N ASP A 58 3.58 -15.04 -2.65
CA ASP A 58 2.46 -15.99 -2.63
C ASP A 58 1.47 -15.80 -3.81
N GLY A 59 1.73 -14.84 -4.69
CA GLY A 59 0.88 -14.50 -5.83
C GLY A 59 -0.12 -13.38 -5.55
N ALA A 60 -0.27 -12.95 -4.29
CA ALA A 60 -1.23 -11.90 -3.94
C ALA A 60 -0.86 -10.57 -4.59
N LEU A 61 -1.88 -9.86 -5.10
CA LEU A 61 -1.77 -8.49 -5.57
C LEU A 61 -2.38 -7.56 -4.52
N MET A 62 -1.58 -6.63 -4.02
CA MET A 62 -1.97 -5.73 -2.94
C MET A 62 -1.82 -4.28 -3.39
N THR A 63 -2.79 -3.44 -3.03
CA THR A 63 -2.67 -1.99 -3.18
C THR A 63 -2.55 -1.37 -1.80
N ILE A 64 -1.44 -0.68 -1.55
CA ILE A 64 -1.18 0.03 -0.30
C ILE A 64 -0.99 1.52 -0.58
N PHE A 65 -1.29 2.36 0.40
CA PHE A 65 -0.92 3.77 0.34
C PHE A 65 -0.49 4.31 1.68
N LYS A 66 0.28 5.39 1.66
CA LYS A 66 0.64 6.13 2.86
C LYS A 66 -0.28 7.35 3.04
N ARG A 67 -0.89 7.49 4.21
CA ARG A 67 -1.71 8.64 4.62
C ARG A 67 -1.27 9.08 6.01
N ASP A 68 -0.89 10.36 6.16
CA ASP A 68 -0.50 10.96 7.44
C ASP A 68 0.58 10.18 8.22
N GLY A 69 1.51 9.54 7.50
CA GLY A 69 2.58 8.75 8.10
C GLY A 69 2.28 7.26 8.26
N GLU A 70 1.00 6.87 8.18
CA GLU A 70 0.55 5.49 8.33
C GLU A 70 0.37 4.80 6.98
N TRP A 71 0.67 3.51 6.93
CA TRP A 71 0.39 2.68 5.77
C TRP A 71 -0.98 2.04 5.90
N VAL A 72 -1.73 2.07 4.80
CA VAL A 72 -3.09 1.53 4.71
C VAL A 72 -3.17 0.56 3.55
N LEU A 73 -3.77 -0.60 3.80
CA LEU A 73 -4.12 -1.56 2.77
C LEU A 73 -5.46 -1.16 2.15
N ALA A 74 -5.44 -0.83 0.86
CA ALA A 74 -6.62 -0.43 0.10
C ALA A 74 -7.34 -1.62 -0.52
N LYS A 75 -6.60 -2.63 -0.97
CA LYS A 75 -7.14 -3.75 -1.75
C LYS A 75 -6.23 -4.96 -1.70
N VAL A 76 -6.86 -6.15 -1.72
CA VAL A 76 -6.17 -7.44 -1.95
C VAL A 76 -6.91 -8.20 -3.05
N MET A 77 -6.13 -8.83 -3.93
CA MET A 77 -6.57 -9.85 -4.87
C MET A 77 -5.68 -11.08 -4.67
N ASP A 78 -6.31 -12.20 -4.34
CA ASP A 78 -5.74 -13.52 -4.14
C ASP A 78 -6.15 -14.49 -5.26
#